data_AF-D3YNW2-F1
#
_entry.id   AF-D3YNW2-F1
#
_cell.length_a   1.000
_cell.length_b   1.000
_cell.length_c   1.000
_cell.angle_alpha   90.00
_cell.angle_beta   90.00
_cell.angle_gamma   90.00
#
_symmetry.space_group_name_H-M   'P 1'
#
loop_
_entity.id
_entity.type
_entity.pdbx_description
1 polymer ?
#
loop_
_entity_poly.entity_id
_entity_poly.type
_entity_poly.pdbx_seq_one_letter_code
_entity_poly.pdbx_strand_id
1 'polypeptide(L)'
;DVGVINLRNFYANYEPEKLQGVSSGNFSTSHQLEYIDGKYTLYSQFHNEYEAKRLKDHKVDIFGISYSGLCNTKYMYGGITLANQNLDKPRNIPINLWVNGKQNTISTDKVSTQKKEVTAQEIDIKLRKYLQNEYNIYGFNKTKKGQEYGYQSKFNSGFNKGKITFHLNNEPSFTYDLFYTGTGQAESFLKIYNDNKTIDAENFHLDVEISYEKTE
;
A
#
# COMPACT_ATOMS: atom_id res chain seq x y z
N ASP A 1 -16.53 13.08 7.55
CA ASP A 1 -15.28 13.22 6.78
C ASP A 1 -15.25 12.11 5.73
N VAL A 2 -15.27 12.46 4.44
CA VAL A 2 -15.25 11.47 3.34
C VAL A 2 -13.94 10.70 3.29
N GLY A 3 -12.83 11.31 3.72
CA GLY A 3 -11.52 10.69 3.75
C GLY A 3 -11.44 9.49 4.68
N VAL A 4 -12.14 9.55 5.82
CA VAL A 4 -12.26 8.43 6.76
C VAL A 4 -12.88 7.20 6.09
N ILE A 5 -13.98 7.41 5.36
CA ILE A 5 -14.73 6.34 4.70
C ILE A 5 -13.90 5.78 3.53
N ASN A 6 -13.32 6.67 2.72
CA ASN A 6 -12.52 6.27 1.57
C ASN A 6 -11.25 5.52 2.01
N LEU A 7 -10.51 6.00 3.01
CA LEU A 7 -9.31 5.33 3.48
C LEU A 7 -9.61 3.89 3.95
N ARG A 8 -10.69 3.69 4.72
CA ARG A 8 -11.17 2.36 5.09
C ARG A 8 -11.49 1.53 3.84
N ASN A 9 -12.30 2.07 2.92
CA ASN A 9 -12.75 1.31 1.77
C ASN A 9 -11.58 0.89 0.87
N PHE A 10 -10.62 1.76 0.60
CA PHE A 10 -9.50 1.49 -0.30
C PHE A 10 -8.42 0.60 0.32
N TYR A 11 -8.15 0.66 1.62
CA TYR A 11 -7.12 -0.20 2.26
C TYR A 11 -7.67 -1.47 2.90
N ALA A 12 -8.93 -1.50 3.33
CA ALA A 12 -9.52 -2.66 4.01
C ALA A 12 -10.39 -3.52 3.11
N ASN A 13 -11.22 -2.89 2.27
CA ASN A 13 -12.32 -3.54 1.56
C ASN A 13 -12.03 -3.71 0.06
N TYR A 14 -11.15 -2.90 -0.51
CA TYR A 14 -10.78 -2.97 -1.91
C TYR A 14 -9.87 -4.17 -2.16
N GLU A 15 -10.11 -4.85 -3.28
CA GLU A 15 -9.21 -5.89 -3.76
C GLU A 15 -8.13 -5.24 -4.64
N PRO A 16 -6.85 -5.29 -4.24
CA PRO A 16 -5.77 -4.65 -4.99
C PRO A 16 -5.69 -5.16 -6.43
N GLU A 17 -5.24 -4.31 -7.34
CA GLU A 17 -4.84 -4.77 -8.66
C GLU A 17 -3.67 -5.74 -8.51
N LYS A 18 -3.74 -6.85 -9.26
CA LYS A 18 -2.71 -7.90 -9.25
C LYS A 18 -2.58 -8.48 -10.64
N LEU A 19 -1.63 -7.95 -11.41
CA LEU A 19 -1.29 -8.43 -12.75
C LEU A 19 0.14 -8.97 -12.76
N GLN A 20 0.39 -10.04 -13.50
CA GLN A 20 1.70 -10.69 -13.56
C GLN A 20 2.16 -10.86 -15.00
N GLY A 21 3.43 -10.54 -15.27
CA GLY A 21 4.03 -10.69 -16.60
C GLY A 21 3.27 -9.94 -17.71
N VAL A 22 2.67 -8.80 -17.39
CA VAL A 22 1.98 -7.96 -18.38
C VAL A 22 2.96 -7.06 -19.10
N SER A 23 2.60 -6.63 -20.31
CA SER A 23 3.37 -5.65 -21.08
C SER A 23 2.60 -4.35 -21.13
N SER A 24 3.31 -3.23 -21.19
CA SER A 24 2.67 -1.94 -21.43
C SER A 24 1.94 -1.93 -22.77
N GLY A 25 0.80 -1.25 -22.82
CA GLY A 25 0.07 -0.95 -24.04
C GLY A 25 0.80 0.05 -24.92
N ASN A 26 0.15 0.45 -26.01
CA ASN A 26 0.72 1.37 -26.99
C ASN A 26 0.70 2.81 -26.49
N PHE A 27 -0.20 3.14 -25.56
CA PHE A 27 -0.25 4.47 -24.97
C PHE A 27 0.73 4.59 -23.81
N SER A 28 1.75 5.42 -23.97
CA SER A 28 2.63 5.83 -22.88
C SER A 28 2.90 7.32 -23.00
N THR A 29 2.71 8.05 -21.89
CA THR A 29 3.24 9.40 -21.77
C THR A 29 4.57 9.35 -21.04
N SER A 30 5.27 10.48 -20.91
CA SER A 30 6.53 10.52 -20.17
C SER A 30 6.38 10.04 -18.72
N HIS A 31 5.21 10.13 -18.10
CA HIS A 31 4.98 9.82 -16.69
C HIS A 31 3.89 8.77 -16.45
N GLN A 32 3.52 8.00 -17.48
CA GLN A 32 2.40 7.06 -17.37
C GLN A 32 2.57 5.87 -18.30
N LEU A 33 2.22 4.68 -17.79
CA LEU A 33 2.15 3.45 -18.55
C LEU A 33 0.72 2.88 -18.56
N GLU A 34 0.27 2.50 -19.74
CA GLU A 34 -1.01 1.82 -19.97
C GLU A 34 -0.87 0.31 -19.84
N TYR A 35 -1.86 -0.35 -19.25
CA TYR A 35 -2.02 -1.80 -19.24
C TYR A 35 -3.47 -2.15 -19.52
N ILE A 36 -3.70 -2.98 -20.54
CA ILE A 36 -5.04 -3.39 -20.93
C ILE A 36 -5.36 -4.70 -20.20
N ASP A 37 -6.15 -4.61 -19.13
CA ASP A 37 -6.85 -5.76 -18.58
C ASP A 37 -8.14 -5.92 -19.39
N GLY A 38 -8.52 -7.11 -19.84
CA GLY A 38 -9.64 -7.31 -20.79
C GLY A 38 -11.00 -6.75 -20.33
N LYS A 39 -11.09 -6.22 -19.11
CA LYS A 39 -12.23 -5.57 -18.49
C LYS A 39 -12.15 -4.05 -18.46
N TYR A 40 -10.97 -3.44 -18.40
CA TYR A 40 -10.78 -1.99 -18.29
C TYR A 40 -9.32 -1.61 -18.61
N THR A 41 -9.07 -0.36 -18.98
CA THR A 41 -7.69 0.12 -19.16
C THR A 41 -7.13 0.65 -17.84
N LEU A 42 -6.00 0.12 -17.40
CA LEU A 42 -5.28 0.57 -16.22
C LEU A 42 -4.15 1.51 -16.62
N TYR A 43 -4.10 2.69 -16.02
CA TYR A 43 -2.98 3.60 -16.17
C TYR A 43 -2.23 3.77 -14.86
N SER A 44 -0.96 3.38 -14.83
CA SER A 44 -0.08 3.68 -13.70
C SER A 44 0.70 4.95 -13.96
N GLN A 45 0.64 5.88 -13.01
CA GLN A 45 1.27 7.20 -13.05
C GLN A 45 2.50 7.26 -12.15
N PHE A 46 3.52 7.97 -12.62
CA PHE A 46 4.82 8.11 -11.96
C PHE A 46 5.13 9.58 -11.68
N HIS A 47 5.92 9.82 -10.64
CA HIS A 47 6.41 11.15 -10.30
C HIS A 47 7.42 11.66 -11.32
N ASN A 48 8.25 10.76 -11.87
CA ASN A 48 9.31 11.08 -12.80
C ASN A 48 9.21 10.22 -14.07
N GLU A 49 9.83 10.70 -15.14
CA GLU A 49 9.85 9.99 -16.43
C GLU A 49 10.82 8.81 -16.48
N TYR A 50 11.79 8.75 -15.56
CA TYR A 50 12.77 7.69 -15.51
C TYR A 50 12.10 6.34 -15.23
N GLU A 51 11.16 6.29 -14.27
CA GLU A 51 10.42 5.06 -13.95
C GLU A 51 9.60 4.56 -15.14
N ALA A 52 8.87 5.44 -15.82
CA ALA A 52 8.10 5.07 -17.00
C ALA A 52 9.02 4.52 -18.11
N LYS A 53 10.16 5.16 -18.38
CA LYS A 53 11.14 4.70 -19.37
C LYS A 53 11.79 3.36 -18.98
N ARG A 54 12.13 3.18 -17.70
CA ARG A 54 12.76 1.95 -17.17
C ARG A 54 11.87 0.73 -17.33
N LEU A 55 10.56 0.91 -17.15
CA LEU A 55 9.57 -0.17 -17.14
C LEU A 55 8.92 -0.41 -18.50
N LYS A 56 8.93 0.59 -19.38
CA LYS A 56 8.40 0.47 -20.74
C LYS A 56 9.06 -0.67 -21.49
N ASP A 57 8.27 -1.35 -22.33
CA ASP A 57 8.70 -2.46 -23.20
C ASP A 57 9.23 -3.71 -22.44
N HIS A 58 9.12 -3.72 -21.11
CA HIS A 58 9.45 -4.87 -20.28
C HIS A 58 8.19 -5.60 -19.82
N LYS A 59 8.36 -6.87 -19.48
CA LYS A 59 7.36 -7.63 -18.72
C LYS A 59 7.40 -7.19 -17.28
N VAL A 60 6.25 -6.83 -16.73
CA VAL A 60 6.12 -6.29 -15.39
C VAL A 60 5.04 -6.98 -14.58
N ASP A 61 5.22 -6.96 -13.26
CA ASP A 61 4.20 -7.31 -12.28
C ASP A 61 3.65 -6.03 -11.67
N ILE A 62 2.32 -5.98 -11.52
CA ILE A 62 1.59 -4.83 -10.98
C ILE A 62 0.88 -5.25 -9.70
N PHE A 63 1.11 -4.49 -8.63
CA PHE A 63 0.39 -4.61 -7.37
C PHE A 63 0.12 -3.24 -6.78
N GLY A 64 -1.15 -2.90 -6.54
CA GLY A 64 -1.48 -1.65 -5.87
C GLY A 64 -2.97 -1.37 -5.80
N ILE A 65 -3.33 -0.20 -5.27
CA ILE A 65 -4.71 0.28 -5.24
C ILE A 65 -4.92 1.17 -6.46
N SER A 66 -5.93 0.82 -7.26
CA SER A 66 -6.42 1.68 -8.33
C SER A 66 -7.69 2.43 -7.90
N TYR A 67 -8.00 3.51 -8.61
CA TYR A 67 -9.20 4.30 -8.45
C TYR A 67 -9.83 4.58 -9.82
N SER A 68 -11.16 4.74 -9.84
CA SER A 68 -11.92 4.89 -11.08
C SER A 68 -11.58 6.19 -11.81
N GLY A 69 -11.42 6.08 -13.12
CA GLY A 69 -11.31 7.20 -14.05
C GLY A 69 -12.61 7.48 -14.81
N LEU A 70 -12.49 8.25 -15.88
CA LEU A 70 -13.57 8.44 -16.85
C LEU A 70 -13.74 7.18 -17.71
N CYS A 71 -14.99 6.87 -18.11
CA CYS A 71 -15.33 5.69 -18.89
C CYS A 71 -14.84 4.39 -18.23
N ASN A 72 -14.30 3.46 -19.00
CA ASN A 72 -13.83 2.17 -18.52
C ASN A 72 -12.32 2.18 -18.23
N THR A 73 -11.88 3.19 -17.46
CA THR A 73 -10.47 3.38 -17.10
C THR A 73 -10.28 3.37 -15.59
N LYS A 74 -9.12 2.88 -15.17
CA LYS A 74 -8.64 3.00 -13.79
C LYS A 74 -7.27 3.64 -13.77
N TYR A 75 -7.01 4.37 -12.71
CA TYR A 75 -5.72 5.00 -12.45
C TYR A 75 -5.09 4.41 -11.20
N MET A 76 -3.77 4.39 -11.16
CA MET A 76 -2.97 3.99 -10.00
C MET A 76 -1.70 4.81 -9.99
N TYR A 77 -1.09 4.96 -8.81
CA TYR A 77 0.25 5.54 -8.67
C TYR A 77 1.25 4.42 -8.43
N GLY A 78 2.29 4.35 -9.27
CA GLY A 78 3.32 3.33 -9.19
C GLY A 78 2.78 1.90 -9.18
N GLY A 79 3.29 1.08 -8.27
CA GLY A 79 2.87 -0.30 -8.08
C GLY A 79 3.46 -1.28 -9.09
N ILE A 80 4.57 -0.93 -9.76
CA ILE A 80 5.13 -1.71 -10.86
C ILE A 80 6.55 -2.17 -10.55
N THR A 81 6.79 -3.47 -10.81
CA THR A 81 8.10 -4.13 -10.68
C THR A 81 8.40 -4.92 -11.95
N LEU A 82 9.68 -5.16 -12.27
CA LEU A 82 10.04 -6.07 -13.36
C LEU A 82 9.59 -7.50 -13.02
N ALA A 83 8.99 -8.18 -14.00
CA ALA A 83 8.51 -9.55 -13.82
C ALA A 83 9.67 -10.56 -13.72
N ASN A 84 9.36 -11.77 -13.24
CA ASN A 84 10.28 -12.91 -13.16
C ASN A 84 11.51 -12.69 -12.26
N GLN A 85 11.47 -11.72 -11.36
CA GLN A 85 12.49 -11.46 -10.34
C GLN A 85 11.96 -11.91 -8.97
N ASN A 86 11.99 -13.22 -8.71
CA ASN A 86 11.39 -13.83 -7.50
C ASN A 86 12.44 -14.48 -6.59
N LEU A 87 12.18 -14.43 -5.29
CA LEU A 87 12.82 -15.24 -4.26
C LEU A 87 12.36 -16.71 -4.39
N ASP A 88 13.20 -17.64 -3.91
CA ASP A 88 12.89 -19.07 -3.94
C ASP A 88 11.63 -19.42 -3.15
N LYS A 89 11.36 -18.68 -2.08
CA LYS A 89 10.16 -18.81 -1.24
C LYS A 89 9.63 -17.43 -0.83
N PRO A 90 8.31 -17.29 -0.58
CA PRO A 90 7.78 -16.07 0.01
C PRO A 90 8.48 -15.72 1.32
N ARG A 91 8.88 -14.46 1.46
CA ARG A 91 9.42 -13.89 2.70
C ARG A 91 8.32 -13.17 3.45
N ASN A 92 8.05 -13.60 4.67
CA ASN A 92 7.26 -12.81 5.61
C ASN A 92 8.09 -11.64 6.09
N ILE A 93 7.57 -10.42 5.95
CA ILE A 93 8.30 -9.22 6.36
C ILE A 93 8.22 -9.13 7.89
N PRO A 94 9.35 -9.03 8.61
CA PRO A 94 9.32 -8.80 10.05
C PRO A 94 8.68 -7.45 10.38
N ILE A 95 7.80 -7.44 11.38
CA ILE A 95 7.09 -6.23 11.83
C ILE A 95 7.33 -6.05 13.33
N ASN A 96 7.97 -4.95 13.71
CA ASN A 96 7.96 -4.46 15.09
C ASN A 96 6.75 -3.53 15.24
N LEU A 97 5.77 -3.95 16.03
CA LEU A 97 4.51 -3.22 16.21
C LEU A 97 4.41 -2.67 17.63
N TRP A 98 4.20 -1.37 17.76
CA TRP A 98 3.83 -0.70 19.01
C TRP A 98 2.35 -0.31 18.98
N VAL A 99 1.58 -0.87 19.90
CA VAL A 99 0.17 -0.54 20.10
C VAL A 99 0.02 0.19 21.43
N ASN A 100 -0.33 1.47 21.38
CA ASN A 100 -0.38 2.34 22.57
C ASN A 100 0.91 2.25 23.41
N GLY A 101 2.07 2.26 22.74
CA GLY A 101 3.40 2.18 23.36
C GLY A 101 3.87 0.78 23.76
N LYS A 102 3.03 -0.26 23.66
CA LYS A 102 3.41 -1.64 23.98
C LYS A 102 3.93 -2.35 22.74
N GLN A 103 5.18 -2.81 22.79
CA GLN A 103 5.86 -3.48 21.68
C GLN A 103 5.46 -4.95 21.56
N ASN A 104 5.28 -5.41 20.33
CA ASN A 104 5.18 -6.82 19.93
C ASN A 104 5.90 -7.03 18.60
N THR A 105 6.56 -8.17 18.42
CA THR A 105 7.14 -8.55 17.13
C THR A 105 6.23 -9.55 16.44
N ILE A 106 5.92 -9.28 15.17
CA ILE A 106 4.97 -10.05 14.36
C ILE A 106 5.66 -10.49 13.07
N SER A 107 5.38 -11.73 12.66
CA SER A 107 5.71 -12.24 11.32
C SER A 107 4.52 -13.07 10.84
N THR A 108 3.99 -12.74 9.67
CA THR A 108 2.77 -13.36 9.11
C THR A 108 2.86 -13.44 7.59
N ASP A 109 2.30 -14.51 7.04
CA ASP A 109 2.10 -14.71 5.60
C ASP A 109 1.19 -13.64 4.96
N LYS A 110 0.33 -12.99 5.76
CA LYS A 110 -0.52 -11.87 5.31
C LYS A 110 0.28 -10.64 4.88
N VAL A 111 1.50 -10.46 5.40
CA VAL A 111 2.42 -9.38 5.02
C VAL A 111 3.72 -10.03 4.53
N SER A 112 3.62 -10.63 3.35
CA SER A 112 4.71 -11.35 2.70
C SER A 112 4.82 -10.96 1.23
N THR A 113 5.98 -11.24 0.64
CA THR A 113 6.16 -11.15 -0.82
C THR A 113 7.13 -12.22 -1.29
N GLN A 114 7.00 -12.63 -2.54
CA GLN A 114 7.98 -13.50 -3.22
C GLN A 114 8.83 -12.71 -4.22
N LYS A 115 8.56 -11.42 -4.44
CA LYS A 115 9.41 -10.62 -5.33
C LYS A 115 10.78 -10.39 -4.69
N LYS A 116 11.84 -10.35 -5.49
CA LYS A 116 13.17 -9.87 -5.06
C LYS A 116 13.13 -8.38 -4.79
N GLU A 117 12.56 -7.61 -5.72
CA GLU A 117 12.28 -6.18 -5.57
C GLU A 117 10.77 -6.00 -5.45
N VAL A 118 10.30 -5.49 -4.31
CA VAL A 118 8.89 -5.27 -4.02
C VAL A 118 8.60 -3.77 -3.89
N THR A 119 7.43 -3.31 -4.34
CA THR A 119 7.05 -1.91 -4.10
C THR A 119 6.71 -1.68 -2.62
N ALA A 120 7.07 -0.51 -2.10
CA ALA A 120 6.62 -0.07 -0.78
C ALA A 120 5.09 -0.09 -0.68
N GLN A 121 4.41 0.26 -1.78
CA GLN A 121 2.95 0.19 -1.91
C GLN A 121 2.39 -1.21 -1.65
N GLU A 122 2.96 -2.27 -2.24
CA GLU A 122 2.47 -3.65 -2.05
C GLU A 122 2.52 -4.06 -0.56
N ILE A 123 3.63 -3.75 0.10
CA ILE A 123 3.84 -4.10 1.50
C ILE A 123 2.94 -3.26 2.42
N ASP A 124 2.82 -1.96 2.16
CA ASP A 124 1.97 -1.05 2.92
C ASP A 124 0.50 -1.50 2.85
N ILE A 125 -0.04 -1.76 1.65
CA ILE A 125 -1.43 -2.22 1.48
C ILE A 125 -1.68 -3.51 2.27
N LYS A 126 -0.79 -4.50 2.15
CA LYS A 126 -0.90 -5.76 2.89
C LYS A 126 -0.88 -5.53 4.40
N LEU A 127 0.02 -4.66 4.88
CA LEU A 127 0.12 -4.29 6.28
C LEU A 127 -1.15 -3.57 6.77
N ARG A 128 -1.67 -2.57 6.07
CA ARG A 128 -2.90 -1.86 6.49
C ARG A 128 -4.10 -2.79 6.53
N LYS A 129 -4.23 -3.73 5.58
CA LYS A 129 -5.27 -4.76 5.59
C LYS A 129 -5.09 -5.70 6.78
N TYR A 130 -3.86 -6.11 7.11
CA TYR A 130 -3.56 -6.87 8.32
C TYR A 130 -3.95 -6.11 9.60
N LEU A 131 -3.50 -4.87 9.75
CA LEU A 131 -3.76 -4.03 10.91
C LEU A 131 -5.26 -3.78 11.10
N GLN A 132 -6.01 -3.59 10.01
CA GLN A 132 -7.46 -3.45 10.08
C GLN A 132 -8.13 -4.74 10.57
N ASN A 133 -7.70 -5.90 10.08
CA ASN A 133 -8.28 -7.18 10.44
C ASN A 133 -7.99 -7.59 11.88
N GLU A 134 -6.82 -7.23 12.41
CA GLU A 134 -6.40 -7.63 13.77
C GLU A 134 -6.69 -6.56 14.83
N TYR A 135 -6.57 -5.27 14.49
CA TYR A 135 -6.67 -4.16 15.45
C TYR A 135 -7.80 -3.17 15.13
N ASN A 136 -8.54 -3.36 14.04
CA ASN A 136 -9.67 -2.50 13.65
C ASN A 136 -9.27 -1.01 13.50
N ILE A 137 -8.06 -0.72 12.99
CA ILE A 137 -7.49 0.64 12.98
C ILE A 137 -8.36 1.70 12.30
N TYR A 138 -9.14 1.31 11.28
CA TYR A 138 -10.08 2.18 10.56
C TYR A 138 -11.54 1.96 10.96
N GLY A 139 -11.83 1.12 11.94
CA GLY A 139 -13.19 0.84 12.41
C GLY A 139 -13.99 -0.06 11.45
N PHE A 140 -15.09 -0.61 11.96
CA PHE A 140 -16.03 -1.44 11.19
C PHE A 140 -15.41 -2.63 10.44
N ASN A 141 -14.41 -3.31 11.00
CA ASN A 141 -13.81 -4.52 10.39
C ASN A 141 -14.73 -5.75 10.35
N LYS A 142 -15.99 -5.64 10.80
CA LYS A 142 -17.03 -6.70 10.84
C LYS A 142 -16.64 -7.94 11.67
N THR A 143 -15.66 -7.81 12.57
CA THR A 143 -15.25 -8.89 13.49
C THR A 143 -15.26 -8.40 14.95
N LYS A 144 -14.93 -9.30 15.89
CA LYS A 144 -14.68 -8.96 17.29
C LYS A 144 -13.25 -8.52 17.58
N LYS A 145 -12.33 -8.60 16.61
CA LYS A 145 -10.92 -8.23 16.80
C LYS A 145 -10.75 -6.73 16.85
N GLY A 146 -9.97 -6.23 17.81
CA GLY A 146 -9.66 -4.82 17.98
C GLY A 146 -10.74 -3.99 18.68
N GLN A 147 -11.81 -4.62 19.18
CA GLN A 147 -12.87 -3.93 19.92
C GLN A 147 -12.38 -3.46 21.30
N GLU A 148 -11.39 -4.14 21.87
CA GLU A 148 -10.75 -3.82 23.14
C GLU A 148 -10.05 -2.45 23.14
N TYR A 149 -9.75 -1.88 21.96
CA TYR A 149 -9.14 -0.55 21.82
C TYR A 149 -10.16 0.59 21.79
N GLY A 150 -11.46 0.27 21.76
CA GLY A 150 -12.55 1.24 21.75
C GLY A 150 -12.88 1.82 20.37
N TYR A 151 -13.68 2.89 20.38
CA TYR A 151 -14.29 3.49 19.18
C TYR A 151 -14.23 5.03 19.18
N GLN A 152 -13.37 5.61 20.01
CA GLN A 152 -13.30 7.06 20.28
C GLN A 152 -12.74 7.90 19.13
N SER A 153 -12.10 7.30 18.13
CA SER A 153 -11.56 8.03 16.99
C SER A 153 -12.65 8.43 15.99
N LYS A 154 -12.34 9.40 15.12
CA LYS A 154 -13.22 9.74 13.96
C LYS A 154 -13.44 8.56 13.00
N PHE A 155 -12.61 7.52 13.07
CA PHE A 155 -12.74 6.29 12.28
C PHE A 155 -13.70 5.28 12.93
N ASN A 156 -14.26 5.58 14.12
CA ASN A 156 -14.96 4.61 14.97
C ASN A 156 -14.04 3.43 15.29
N SER A 157 -12.83 3.75 15.75
CA SER A 157 -11.78 2.83 16.19
C SER A 157 -11.06 3.38 17.42
N GLY A 158 -10.16 2.57 17.96
CA GLY A 158 -9.30 2.96 19.07
C GLY A 158 -8.11 3.83 18.69
N PHE A 159 -7.98 4.23 17.42
CA PHE A 159 -6.74 4.81 16.88
C PHE A 159 -7.02 5.99 15.94
N ASN A 160 -6.19 7.03 16.02
CA ASN A 160 -6.21 8.17 15.09
C ASN A 160 -4.81 8.69 14.74
N LYS A 161 -3.76 8.06 15.26
CA LYS A 161 -2.36 8.37 15.00
C LYS A 161 -1.62 7.08 14.72
N GLY A 162 -0.77 7.08 13.72
CA GLY A 162 0.07 5.94 13.44
C GLY A 162 0.91 6.11 12.19
N LYS A 163 1.97 5.33 12.13
CA LYS A 163 2.94 5.40 11.03
C LYS A 163 3.48 4.01 10.73
N ILE A 164 3.93 3.85 9.49
CA ILE A 164 4.70 2.69 9.03
C ILE A 164 6.04 3.23 8.58
N THR A 165 7.11 2.79 9.22
CA THR A 165 8.47 3.07 8.83
C THR A 165 9.06 1.83 8.17
N PHE A 166 9.50 1.99 6.93
CA PHE A 166 10.29 0.98 6.22
C PHE A 166 11.74 1.15 6.64
N HIS A 167 12.22 0.25 7.50
CA HIS A 167 13.57 0.28 8.00
C HIS A 167 14.48 -0.55 7.08
N LEU A 168 15.20 0.16 6.21
CA LEU A 168 16.11 -0.40 5.20
C LEU A 168 17.49 -0.65 5.83
N ASN A 169 18.13 -1.77 5.47
CA ASN A 169 19.43 -2.12 6.05
C ASN A 169 20.57 -1.18 5.60
N ASN A 170 20.52 -0.72 4.34
CA ASN A 170 21.64 -0.04 3.68
C ASN A 170 21.28 1.37 3.18
N GLU A 171 20.06 1.82 3.42
CA GLU A 171 19.53 3.09 2.91
C GLU A 171 18.76 3.84 4.01
N PRO A 172 18.53 5.16 3.85
CA PRO A 172 17.66 5.88 4.76
C PRO A 172 16.27 5.28 4.84
N SER A 173 15.78 5.11 6.06
CA SER A 173 14.39 4.71 6.30
C SER A 173 13.42 5.78 5.80
N PHE A 174 12.21 5.38 5.44
CA PHE A 174 11.14 6.28 5.04
C PHE A 174 9.82 5.86 5.69
N THR A 175 8.87 6.79 5.78
CA THR A 175 7.66 6.61 6.58
C THR A 175 6.40 7.06 5.86
N TYR A 176 5.31 6.30 6.03
CA TYR A 176 3.96 6.70 5.66
C TYR A 176 3.08 6.87 6.91
N ASP A 177 2.22 7.88 6.88
CA ASP A 177 1.18 8.08 7.89
C ASP A 177 -0.01 7.15 7.58
N LEU A 178 -0.39 6.35 8.58
CA LEU A 178 -1.51 5.41 8.51
C LEU A 178 -2.87 6.11 8.41
N PHE A 179 -3.00 7.34 8.90
CA PHE A 179 -4.25 8.07 8.98
C PHE A 179 -4.30 9.29 8.04
N TYR A 180 -3.31 9.41 7.13
CA TYR A 180 -3.31 10.43 6.09
C TYR A 180 -4.46 10.21 5.10
N THR A 181 -5.38 11.17 5.05
CA THR A 181 -6.53 11.16 4.15
C THR A 181 -6.35 12.06 2.93
N GLY A 182 -5.25 12.79 2.80
CA GLY A 182 -5.10 13.82 1.76
C GLY A 182 -6.30 14.78 1.75
N THR A 183 -6.83 15.08 0.57
CA THR A 183 -8.09 15.85 0.40
C THR A 183 -9.37 15.02 0.64
N GLY A 184 -9.22 13.75 1.05
CA GLY A 184 -10.29 12.78 1.25
C GLY A 184 -10.59 11.90 0.05
N GLN A 185 -10.06 12.21 -1.13
CA GLN A 185 -10.22 11.44 -2.36
C GLN A 185 -9.04 10.48 -2.58
N ALA A 186 -9.32 9.31 -3.19
CA ALA A 186 -8.31 8.27 -3.45
C ALA A 186 -7.12 8.78 -4.25
N GLU A 187 -7.38 9.56 -5.30
CA GLU A 187 -6.34 10.23 -6.09
C GLU A 187 -5.37 11.03 -5.21
N SER A 188 -5.84 11.68 -4.14
CA SER A 188 -4.98 12.48 -3.27
C SER A 188 -4.15 11.62 -2.32
N PHE A 189 -4.77 10.72 -1.57
CA PHE A 189 -4.04 9.96 -0.55
C PHE A 189 -3.20 8.81 -1.10
N LEU A 190 -3.51 8.31 -2.30
CA LEU A 190 -2.69 7.28 -2.97
C LEU A 190 -1.47 7.86 -3.68
N LYS A 191 -1.41 9.19 -3.86
CA LYS A 191 -0.29 9.87 -4.54
C LYS A 191 1.05 9.68 -3.82
N ILE A 192 1.04 9.25 -2.56
CA ILE A 192 2.24 8.85 -1.80
C ILE A 192 3.04 7.71 -2.47
N TYR A 193 2.43 6.99 -3.41
CA TYR A 193 3.07 5.89 -4.14
C TYR A 193 3.55 6.26 -5.55
N ASN A 194 3.44 7.53 -5.95
CA ASN A 194 3.76 7.93 -7.32
C ASN A 194 5.27 7.86 -7.63
N ASP A 195 6.13 7.79 -6.63
CA ASP A 195 7.57 7.56 -6.79
C ASP A 195 7.90 6.11 -7.22
N ASN A 196 6.92 5.20 -7.18
CA ASN A 196 7.08 3.78 -7.45
C ASN A 196 8.22 3.14 -6.65
N LYS A 197 8.44 3.58 -5.40
CA LYS A 197 9.60 3.13 -4.60
C LYS A 197 9.62 1.60 -4.46
N THR A 198 10.69 0.98 -4.96
CA THR A 198 10.99 -0.44 -4.80
C THR A 198 12.00 -0.65 -3.68
N ILE A 199 11.96 -1.84 -3.09
CA ILE A 199 12.79 -2.26 -1.97
C ILE A 199 13.23 -3.70 -2.22
N ASP A 200 14.51 -3.98 -2.01
CA ASP A 200 15.01 -5.35 -1.91
C ASP A 200 14.30 -6.07 -0.75
N ALA A 201 13.52 -7.08 -1.11
CA ALA A 201 12.65 -7.78 -0.20
C ALA A 201 13.41 -8.47 0.94
N GLU A 202 14.69 -8.83 0.75
CA GLU A 202 15.50 -9.48 1.78
C GLU A 202 16.08 -8.49 2.80
N ASN A 203 16.16 -7.20 2.44
CA ASN A 203 16.97 -6.19 3.12
C ASN A 203 16.17 -5.08 3.82
N PHE A 204 15.00 -5.43 4.38
CA PHE A 204 14.23 -4.51 5.22
C PHE A 204 13.32 -5.22 6.24
N HIS A 205 12.87 -4.45 7.23
CA HIS A 205 11.75 -4.76 8.11
C HIS A 205 10.85 -3.53 8.31
N LEU A 206 9.74 -3.72 9.03
CA LEU A 206 8.76 -2.67 9.29
C LEU A 206 8.75 -2.31 10.78
N ASP A 207 8.82 -1.02 11.08
CA ASP A 207 8.48 -0.48 12.38
C ASP A 207 7.13 0.23 12.28
N VAL A 208 6.16 -0.18 13.11
CA VAL A 208 4.77 0.26 13.00
C VAL A 208 4.31 0.75 14.36
N GLU A 209 3.77 1.97 14.40
CA GLU A 209 3.21 2.53 15.62
C GLU A 209 1.74 2.89 15.38
N ILE A 210 0.85 2.46 16.26
CA ILE A 210 -0.56 2.86 16.27
C ILE A 210 -0.97 3.29 17.69
N SER A 211 -1.59 4.45 17.78
CA SER A 211 -2.04 5.02 19.05
C SER A 211 -3.28 5.91 18.89
N TYR A 212 -3.81 6.31 20.04
CA TYR A 212 -4.79 7.38 20.14
C TYR A 212 -4.17 8.63 20.75
N GLU A 213 -4.41 9.78 20.14
CA GLU A 213 -4.13 11.09 20.70
C GLU A 213 -5.43 11.89 20.78
N LYS A 214 -5.74 12.42 21.96
CA LYS A 214 -6.95 13.22 22.15
C LYS A 214 -6.78 14.51 21.35
N THR A 215 -7.59 14.70 20.33
CA THR A 215 -7.66 15.98 19.61
C THR A 215 -8.40 16.99 20.48
N GLU A 216 -7.73 18.09 20.81
CA GLU A 216 -8.31 19.25 21.50
C GLU A 216 -9.37 19.96 20.64
#